data_AF-A0A7K2KRH8-F1
#
_entry.id   AF-A0A7K2KRH8-F1
#
_cell.length_a   1.000
_cell.length_b   1.000
_cell.length_c   1.000
_cell.angle_alpha   90.00
_cell.angle_beta   90.00
_cell.angle_gamma   90.00
#
_symmetry.space_group_name_H-M   'P 1'
#
loop_
_entity.id
_entity.type
_entity.pdbx_description
1 polymer ?
#
loop_
_entity_poly.entity_id
_entity_poly.type
_entity_poly.pdbx_seq_one_letter_code
_entity_poly.pdbx_strand_id
1 'polypeptide(L)'
;MDTAAVARFEAGRGRLGSLAYRLLGSAADAEDAVQDTFLRWQAADRDRIDVPEAWLTKVLTHLCLDRLRSAHTRHERAAGAWLPEPLLDGDPMLGPADTFEQRESVSLAVLTLMERLSPVERAVYVLREAFSYSHAEIAGIL
;
A
#
# COMPACT_ATOMS: atom_id res chain seq x y z
N MET A 1 -12.65 6.54 -24.40
CA MET A 1 -11.92 5.90 -23.28
C MET A 1 -11.12 4.76 -23.89
N ASP A 2 -9.80 4.71 -23.67
CA ASP A 2 -8.95 3.66 -24.22
C ASP A 2 -9.16 2.35 -23.45
N THR A 3 -9.84 1.40 -24.08
CA THR A 3 -10.24 0.13 -23.47
C THR A 3 -9.05 -0.73 -23.06
N ALA A 4 -7.94 -0.66 -23.79
CA ALA A 4 -6.73 -1.45 -23.47
C ALA A 4 -6.06 -0.92 -22.20
N ALA A 5 -6.01 0.40 -22.03
CA ALA A 5 -5.45 1.03 -20.85
C ALA A 5 -6.32 0.80 -19.61
N VAL A 6 -7.65 0.79 -19.77
CA VAL A 6 -8.56 0.40 -18.70
C VAL A 6 -8.29 -1.05 -18.31
N ALA A 7 -8.31 -1.99 -19.25
CA ALA A 7 -8.05 -3.41 -18.97
C ALA A 7 -6.71 -3.65 -18.26
N ARG A 8 -5.66 -2.90 -18.64
CA ARG A 8 -4.35 -2.96 -17.98
C ARG A 8 -4.40 -2.51 -16.53
N PHE A 9 -5.10 -1.41 -16.24
CA PHE A 9 -5.30 -0.97 -14.86
C PHE A 9 -6.14 -1.98 -14.05
N GLU A 10 -7.24 -2.46 -14.63
CA GLU A 10 -8.13 -3.44 -14.01
C GLU A 10 -7.38 -4.71 -13.58
N ALA A 11 -6.47 -5.20 -14.43
CA ALA A 11 -5.64 -6.37 -14.12
C ALA A 11 -4.77 -6.16 -12.86
N GLY A 12 -4.37 -4.92 -12.57
CA GLY A 12 -3.58 -4.56 -11.38
C GLY A 12 -4.38 -4.03 -10.20
N ARG A 13 -5.68 -3.73 -10.35
CA ARG A 13 -6.49 -3.01 -9.35
C ARG A 13 -6.48 -3.70 -7.99
N GLY A 14 -6.68 -5.02 -7.95
CA GLY A 14 -6.68 -5.78 -6.70
C GLY A 14 -5.34 -5.68 -5.95
N ARG A 15 -4.23 -5.79 -6.68
CA ARG A 15 -2.88 -5.66 -6.11
C ARG A 15 -2.61 -4.23 -5.59
N LEU A 16 -3.03 -3.21 -6.35
CA LEU A 16 -2.92 -1.81 -5.95
C LEU A 16 -3.78 -1.51 -4.71
N GLY A 17 -5.02 -2.01 -4.66
CA GLY A 17 -5.88 -1.88 -3.47
C GLY A 17 -5.26 -2.54 -2.24
N SER A 18 -4.75 -3.75 -2.39
CA SER A 18 -4.05 -4.50 -1.34
C SER A 18 -2.82 -3.74 -0.79
N LEU A 19 -2.06 -3.07 -1.67
CA LEU A 19 -0.92 -2.23 -1.31
C LEU A 19 -1.37 -0.96 -0.58
N ALA A 20 -2.32 -0.21 -1.17
CA ALA A 20 -2.83 1.02 -0.58
C ALA A 20 -3.43 0.77 0.81
N TYR A 21 -4.16 -0.33 0.96
CA TYR A 21 -4.75 -0.74 2.22
C TYR A 21 -3.70 -1.03 3.29
N ARG A 22 -2.61 -1.75 2.98
CA ARG A 22 -1.54 -1.99 3.97
C ARG A 22 -0.76 -0.73 4.34
N LEU A 23 -0.63 0.22 3.41
CA LEU A 23 0.04 1.50 3.67
C LEU A 23 -0.84 2.44 4.50
N LEU A 24 -2.11 2.54 4.13
CA LEU A 24 -3.05 3.53 4.64
C LEU A 24 -3.94 3.01 5.74
N GLY A 25 -4.05 1.70 5.95
CA GLY A 25 -4.86 0.93 6.91
C GLY A 25 -6.35 1.24 6.98
N SER A 26 -6.91 1.79 5.90
CA SER A 26 -8.30 2.18 5.78
C SER A 26 -8.78 1.76 4.40
N ALA A 27 -9.88 1.01 4.34
CA ALA A 27 -10.47 0.55 3.08
C ALA A 27 -10.92 1.73 2.21
N ALA A 28 -11.53 2.74 2.83
CA ALA A 28 -11.96 3.96 2.14
C ALA A 28 -10.77 4.74 1.56
N ASP A 29 -9.72 4.98 2.37
CA ASP A 29 -8.54 5.69 1.89
C ASP A 29 -7.79 4.90 0.80
N ALA A 30 -7.79 3.57 0.90
CA ALA A 30 -7.21 2.70 -0.11
C ALA A 30 -7.97 2.78 -1.44
N GLU A 31 -9.30 2.73 -1.41
CA GLU A 31 -10.14 2.89 -2.59
C GLU A 31 -9.90 4.25 -3.25
N ASP A 32 -9.90 5.32 -2.46
CA ASP A 32 -9.63 6.67 -2.96
C ASP A 32 -8.23 6.77 -3.59
N ALA A 33 -7.22 6.12 -3.01
CA ALA A 33 -5.86 6.15 -3.56
C ALA A 33 -5.78 5.41 -4.90
N VAL A 34 -6.49 4.28 -5.03
CA VAL A 34 -6.60 3.52 -6.27
C VAL A 34 -7.34 4.33 -7.33
N GLN A 35 -8.43 5.02 -6.97
CA GLN A 35 -9.16 5.89 -7.88
C GLN A 35 -8.29 7.06 -8.38
N ASP A 36 -7.58 7.76 -7.48
CA ASP A 36 -6.64 8.82 -7.85
C ASP A 36 -5.53 8.30 -8.78
N THR A 37 -5.03 7.09 -8.52
CA THR A 37 -4.02 6.43 -9.37
C THR A 37 -4.59 6.13 -10.75
N PHE A 38 -5.84 5.69 -10.85
CA PHE A 38 -6.53 5.46 -12.12
C PHE A 38 -6.65 6.76 -12.93
N LEU A 39 -7.02 7.87 -12.29
CA LEU A 39 -7.11 9.17 -12.95
C LEU A 39 -5.74 9.62 -13.48
N ARG A 40 -4.67 9.44 -12.69
CA ARG A 40 -3.30 9.72 -13.14
C ARG A 40 -2.88 8.82 -14.30
N TRP A 41 -3.26 7.54 -14.29
CA TRP A 41 -2.99 6.60 -15.37
C TRP A 41 -3.68 7.01 -16.69
N GLN A 42 -4.95 7.45 -16.61
CA GLN A 42 -5.69 7.94 -17.77
C GLN A 42 -5.07 9.21 -18.37
N ALA A 43 -4.55 10.09 -17.51
CA ALA A 43 -3.92 11.34 -17.92
C ALA A 43 -2.45 11.19 -18.38
N ALA A 44 -1.82 10.03 -18.14
CA ALA A 44 -0.41 9.83 -18.45
C ALA A 44 -0.15 9.65 -19.94
N ASP A 45 1.00 10.17 -20.40
CA ASP A 45 1.59 9.81 -21.69
C ASP A 45 2.20 8.40 -21.58
N ARG A 46 1.38 7.41 -21.93
CA ARG A 46 1.65 5.98 -21.71
C ARG A 46 2.73 5.42 -22.63
N ASP A 47 3.03 6.09 -23.74
CA ASP A 47 4.10 5.69 -24.66
C ASP A 47 5.49 5.90 -24.05
N ARG A 48 5.60 6.69 -22.97
CA ARG A 48 6.82 6.91 -22.20
C ARG A 48 6.98 5.98 -20.99
N ILE A 49 6.03 5.07 -20.77
CA ILE A 49 6.00 4.19 -19.61
C ILE A 49 6.44 2.79 -20.02
N ASP A 50 7.71 2.48 -19.76
CA ASP A 50 8.31 1.18 -20.11
C ASP A 50 7.63 0.01 -19.39
N VAL A 51 7.40 0.16 -18.08
CA VAL A 51 6.80 -0.88 -17.23
C VAL A 51 5.60 -0.31 -16.47
N PRO A 52 4.38 -0.42 -17.04
CA PRO A 52 3.19 0.19 -16.44
C PRO A 52 2.88 -0.25 -15.01
N GLU A 53 3.13 -1.51 -14.65
CA GLU A 53 2.89 -2.00 -13.28
C GLU A 53 3.83 -1.36 -12.25
N ALA A 54 5.09 -1.15 -12.62
CA ALA A 54 6.06 -0.44 -11.79
C ALA A 54 5.67 1.03 -11.64
N TRP A 55 5.24 1.67 -12.74
CA TRP A 55 4.75 3.04 -12.72
C TRP A 55 3.51 3.21 -11.82
N LEU A 56 2.51 2.33 -11.97
CA LEU A 56 1.29 2.34 -11.15
C LEU A 56 1.61 2.15 -9.67
N THR A 57 2.47 1.19 -9.34
CA THR A 57 2.93 0.95 -7.97
C THR A 57 3.60 2.20 -7.42
N LYS A 58 4.50 2.83 -8.17
CA LYS A 58 5.19 4.06 -7.78
C LYS A 58 4.24 5.21 -7.52
N VAL A 59 3.31 5.46 -8.44
CA VAL A 59 2.32 6.54 -8.32
C VAL A 59 1.44 6.34 -7.08
N LEU A 60 0.95 5.12 -6.88
CA LEU A 60 0.12 4.79 -5.71
C LEU A 60 0.92 4.94 -4.41
N THR A 61 2.14 4.41 -4.34
CA THR A 61 3.00 4.53 -3.14
C THR A 61 3.25 5.99 -2.78
N HIS A 62 3.53 6.85 -3.78
CA HIS A 62 3.71 8.29 -3.56
C HIS A 62 2.44 8.97 -3.05
N LEU A 63 1.28 8.67 -3.63
CA LEU A 63 -0.02 9.15 -3.16
C LEU A 63 -0.29 8.76 -1.70
N CYS A 64 -0.03 7.50 -1.34
CA CYS A 64 -0.18 7.02 0.03
C CYS A 64 0.78 7.74 0.99
N LEU A 65 2.04 7.94 0.60
CA LEU A 65 3.03 8.65 1.39
C LEU A 65 2.64 10.11 1.62
N ASP A 66 2.12 10.81 0.61
CA ASP A 66 1.62 12.17 0.74
C ASP A 66 0.49 12.25 1.77
N ARG A 67 -0.48 11.31 1.70
CA ARG A 67 -1.59 11.23 2.68
C ARG A 67 -1.09 10.94 4.09
N LEU A 68 -0.19 9.98 4.27
CA LEU A 68 0.40 9.65 5.58
C LEU A 68 1.18 10.82 6.18
N ARG A 69 1.99 11.52 5.37
CA ARG A 69 2.70 12.73 5.79
C ARG A 69 1.73 13.82 6.24
N SER A 70 0.66 14.01 5.47
CA SER A 70 -0.35 15.02 5.76
C SER A 70 -1.13 14.73 7.04
N ALA A 71 -1.52 13.49 7.28
CA ALA A 71 -2.18 13.08 8.53
C ALA A 71 -1.25 13.25 9.74
N HIS A 72 0.04 12.92 9.57
CA HIS A 72 1.05 13.09 10.61
C HIS A 72 1.26 14.56 10.99
N THR A 73 1.38 15.46 10.01
CA THR A 73 1.61 16.90 10.26
C THR A 73 0.40 17.59 10.85
N ARG A 74 -0.82 17.23 10.42
CA ARG A 74 -2.06 17.79 10.97
C ARG A 74 -2.41 17.27 12.37
N HIS A 75 -1.60 16.37 12.94
CA HIS A 75 -1.91 15.66 14.18
C HIS A 75 -3.32 15.06 14.17
N GLU A 76 -3.85 14.74 12.99
CA GLU A 76 -5.13 14.06 12.76
C GLU A 76 -5.06 12.57 13.13
N ARG A 77 -4.12 12.20 14.01
CA ARG A 77 -4.29 10.99 14.81
C ARG A 77 -5.51 11.28 15.67
N ALA A 78 -6.67 10.90 15.16
CA ALA A 78 -7.90 10.91 15.93
C ALA A 78 -7.56 10.39 17.32
N ALA A 79 -7.96 11.14 18.34
CA ALA A 79 -8.11 10.58 19.67
C ALA A 79 -9.12 9.43 19.54
N GLY A 80 -8.62 8.22 19.27
CA GLY A 80 -9.43 7.09 18.82
C GLY A 80 -8.57 6.15 17.99
N ALA A 81 -8.12 5.10 18.65
CA ALA A 81 -7.33 3.98 18.13
C ALA A 81 -7.39 3.82 16.60
N TRP A 82 -6.31 4.22 15.95
CA TRP A 82 -5.89 3.58 14.72
C TRP A 82 -5.82 2.07 15.01
N LEU A 83 -6.82 1.32 14.60
CA LEU A 83 -6.77 -0.14 14.58
C LEU A 83 -6.68 -0.47 13.10
N PRO A 84 -5.49 -0.79 12.56
CA PRO A 84 -5.46 -1.38 11.24
C PRO A 84 -6.33 -2.64 11.31
N GLU A 85 -7.24 -2.84 10.35
CA GLU A 85 -8.07 -4.04 10.43
C GLU A 85 -7.15 -5.27 10.43
N PRO A 86 -7.51 -6.33 11.18
CA PRO A 86 -6.62 -7.46 11.35
C PRO A 86 -6.20 -8.01 10.00
N LEU A 87 -4.90 -8.24 9.85
CA LEU A 87 -4.35 -8.89 8.67
C LEU A 87 -5.08 -10.23 8.49
N LEU A 88 -5.51 -10.48 7.26
CA LEU A 88 -6.23 -11.71 6.92
C LEU A 88 -5.31 -12.92 7.10
N ASP A 89 -5.89 -14.08 7.42
CA ASP A 89 -5.16 -15.34 7.45
C ASP A 89 -4.38 -15.56 6.14
N GLY A 90 -3.09 -15.87 6.25
CA GLY A 90 -2.20 -16.05 5.10
C GLY A 90 -1.60 -14.76 4.53
N ASP A 91 -1.77 -13.60 5.19
CA ASP A 91 -1.03 -12.39 4.83
C ASP A 91 0.49 -12.62 4.91
N PRO A 92 1.27 -12.33 3.87
CA PRO A 92 2.71 -12.55 3.87
C PRO A 92 3.46 -11.84 5.00
N MET A 93 2.95 -10.71 5.50
CA MET A 93 3.53 -9.97 6.63
C MET A 93 3.44 -10.74 7.97
N LEU A 94 2.62 -11.79 8.05
CA LEU A 94 2.48 -12.63 9.25
C LEU A 94 3.51 -13.76 9.32
N GLY A 95 4.26 -14.01 8.24
CA GLY A 95 5.24 -15.10 8.20
C GLY A 95 4.63 -16.50 8.40
N PRO A 96 5.46 -17.52 8.70
CA PRO A 96 5.03 -18.93 8.73
C PRO A 96 4.38 -19.34 10.06
N ALA A 97 3.49 -18.54 10.64
CA ALA A 97 2.89 -18.85 11.94
C ALA A 97 1.96 -20.10 11.88
N ASP A 98 2.33 -21.14 12.64
CA ASP A 98 1.72 -22.48 12.56
C ASP A 98 0.42 -22.60 13.37
N THR A 99 0.26 -21.80 14.44
CA THR A 99 -0.93 -21.84 15.31
C THR A 99 -1.72 -20.54 15.27
N PHE A 100 -3.02 -20.62 15.61
CA PHE A 100 -3.89 -19.44 15.69
C PHE A 100 -3.38 -18.40 16.70
N GLU A 101 -2.98 -18.85 17.89
CA GLU A 101 -2.43 -17.97 18.94
C GLU A 101 -1.15 -17.25 18.48
N GLN A 102 -0.27 -17.94 17.74
CA GLN A 102 0.92 -17.32 17.15
C GLN A 102 0.54 -16.28 16.09
N ARG A 103 -0.45 -16.57 15.23
CA ARG A 103 -0.92 -15.60 14.22
C ARG A 103 -1.54 -14.36 14.84
N GLU A 104 -2.34 -14.53 15.88
CA GLU A 104 -2.93 -13.40 16.60
C GLU A 104 -1.84 -12.52 17.25
N SER A 105 -0.85 -13.15 17.91
CA SER A 105 0.29 -12.45 18.48
C SER A 105 1.12 -11.71 17.42
N VAL A 106 1.42 -12.35 16.29
CA VAL A 106 2.19 -11.74 15.20
C VAL A 106 1.40 -10.62 14.54
N SER A 107 0.11 -10.81 14.32
CA SER A 107 -0.78 -9.78 13.79
C SER A 107 -0.71 -8.53 14.66
N LEU A 108 -0.93 -8.64 15.97
CA LEU A 108 -0.82 -7.51 16.90
C LEU A 108 0.56 -6.86 16.88
N ALA A 109 1.64 -7.65 16.80
CA ALA A 109 2.99 -7.13 16.71
C ALA A 109 3.22 -6.32 15.41
N VAL A 110 2.70 -6.80 14.28
CA VAL A 110 2.79 -6.10 12.99
C VAL A 110 1.95 -4.81 13.00
N LEU A 111 0.73 -4.84 13.54
CA LEU A 111 -0.11 -3.63 13.68
C LEU A 111 0.62 -2.58 14.53
N THR A 112 1.21 -2.99 15.65
CA THR A 112 2.00 -2.12 16.54
C THR A 112 3.24 -1.57 15.85
N LEU A 113 3.92 -2.38 15.03
CA LEU A 113 5.04 -1.91 14.21
C LEU A 113 4.57 -0.81 13.25
N MET A 114 3.49 -1.05 12.51
CA MET A 114 2.96 -0.10 11.51
C MET A 114 2.58 1.25 12.14
N GLU A 115 2.09 1.27 13.37
CA GLU A 115 1.79 2.50 14.12
C GLU A 115 3.03 3.34 14.44
N ARG A 116 4.17 2.70 14.67
CA ARG A 116 5.40 3.36 15.14
C ARG A 116 6.30 3.83 14.01
N LEU A 117 6.22 3.19 12.84
CA LEU A 117 7.04 3.55 11.68
C LEU A 117 6.67 4.94 11.13
N SER A 118 7.68 5.67 10.67
CA SER A 118 7.47 6.83 9.80
C SER A 118 6.78 6.40 8.50
N PRO A 119 6.15 7.33 7.75
CA PRO A 119 5.50 6.99 6.48
C PRO A 119 6.42 6.24 5.50
N VAL A 120 7.69 6.66 5.42
CA VAL A 120 8.68 6.04 4.51
C VAL A 120 9.07 4.65 4.98
N GLU A 121 9.37 4.47 6.26
CA GLU A 121 9.72 3.15 6.81
C GLU A 121 8.55 2.16 6.66
N ARG A 122 7.31 2.62 6.85
CA ARG A 122 6.10 1.82 6.58
C ARG A 122 6.04 1.38 5.13
N ALA A 123 6.29 2.29 4.18
CA ALA A 123 6.30 1.95 2.77
C ALA A 123 7.38 0.92 2.41
N VAL A 124 8.59 1.08 2.94
CA VAL A 124 9.68 0.10 2.77
C VAL A 124 9.27 -1.27 3.32
N TYR A 125 8.74 -1.32 4.54
CA TYR A 125 8.31 -2.57 5.17
C TYR A 125 7.22 -3.29 4.35
N VAL A 126 6.16 -2.58 3.95
CA VAL A 126 5.05 -3.18 3.18
C VAL A 126 5.53 -3.66 1.81
N LEU A 127 6.29 -2.86 1.07
CA LEU A 127 6.81 -3.26 -0.25
C LEU A 127 7.72 -4.48 -0.14
N ARG A 128 8.50 -4.59 0.94
CA ARG A 128 9.38 -5.72 1.19
C ARG A 128 8.62 -6.97 1.60
N GLU A 129 7.86 -6.89 2.68
CA GLU A 129 7.29 -8.07 3.34
C GLU A 129 6.01 -8.57 2.66
N ALA A 130 5.13 -7.67 2.19
CA ALA A 130 3.88 -8.07 1.54
C ALA A 130 4.04 -8.34 0.04
N PHE A 131 4.98 -7.65 -0.61
CA PHE A 131 5.12 -7.67 -2.08
C PHE A 131 6.47 -8.19 -2.58
N SER A 132 7.38 -8.58 -1.68
CA SER A 132 8.67 -9.20 -2.01
C SER A 132 9.58 -8.36 -2.91
N TYR A 133 9.43 -7.03 -2.90
CA TYR A 133 10.37 -6.16 -3.64
C TYR A 133 11.77 -6.21 -3.02
N SER A 134 12.78 -6.19 -3.87
CA SER A 134 14.16 -5.95 -3.46
C SER A 134 14.36 -4.51 -2.99
N HIS A 135 15.36 -4.28 -2.13
CA HIS A 135 15.71 -2.91 -1.71
C HIS A 135 16.05 -2.00 -2.91
N ALA A 136 16.61 -2.56 -3.99
CA ALA A 136 16.90 -1.81 -5.21
C ALA A 136 15.61 -1.36 -5.94
N GLU A 137 14.61 -2.24 -6.04
CA GLU A 137 13.31 -1.87 -6.61
C GLU A 137 12.57 -0.87 -5.73
N ILE A 138 12.63 -1.04 -4.40
CA ILE A 138 12.06 -0.08 -3.44
C ILE A 138 12.70 1.30 -3.60
N ALA A 139 14.02 1.36 -3.79
CA ALA A 139 14.73 2.61 -4.06
C ALA A 139 14.37 3.23 -5.43
N GLY A 140 13.91 2.43 -6.40
CA GLY A 140 13.35 2.95 -7.66
C GLY A 140 11.91 3.46 -7.52
N ILE A 141 11.18 2.94 -6.53
CA ILE A 141 9.82 3.36 -6.20
C ILE A 141 9.82 4.67 -5.41
N LEU A 142 10.61 4.76 -4.34
CA LEU A 142 10.69 5.91 -3.42
C LEU A 142 11.59 7.04 -3.94
#